data_AF-A0A9D4JRI5-F1
#
_entry.id   AF-A0A9D4JRI5-F1
#
_cell.length_a   1.000
_cell.length_b   1.000
_cell.length_c   1.000
_cell.angle_alpha   90.00
_cell.angle_beta   90.00
_cell.angle_gamma   90.00
#
_symmetry.space_group_name_H-M   'P 1'
#
loop_
_entity.id
_entity.type
_entity.pdbx_description
1 polymer ?
#
loop_
_entity_poly.entity_id
_entity_poly.type
_entity_poly.pdbx_seq_one_letter_code
_entity_poly.pdbx_strand_id
1 'polypeptide(L)' 'MSCINSDPIEKFELLFISGLKYIYEMTTHGSYQLRVDIVNSSGSSEYEVYEGFSLQHGTNYTLNVGSRIRSDGSK' A
#
# COMPACT_ATOMS: atom_id res chain seq x y z
N MET A 1 -37.31 4.56 1.23
CA MET A 1 -35.96 4.70 0.65
C MET A 1 -35.19 5.65 1.55
N SER A 2 -34.40 5.12 2.50
CA SER A 2 -33.56 5.96 3.36
C SER A 2 -32.16 5.94 2.77
N CYS A 3 -31.73 7.06 2.20
CA CYS A 3 -30.35 7.27 1.84
C CYS A 3 -29.57 7.32 3.16
N ILE A 4 -28.77 6.29 3.43
CA ILE A 4 -27.90 6.26 4.59
C ILE A 4 -26.89 7.38 4.38
N ASN A 5 -27.11 8.53 5.03
CA ASN A 5 -26.11 9.57 5.15
C ASN A 5 -25.11 9.05 6.20
N SER A 6 -24.21 8.16 5.77
CA SER A 6 -23.13 7.67 6.63
C SER A 6 -22.23 8.84 7.01
N ASP A 7 -21.85 8.89 8.29
CA ASP A 7 -21.00 9.94 8.82
C ASP A 7 -19.69 10.02 8.02
N PRO A 8 -19.16 11.23 7.72
CA PRO A 8 -17.96 11.39 6.90
C PRO A 8 -16.75 10.63 7.44
N ILE A 9 -16.65 10.47 8.76
CA ILE A 9 -15.59 9.71 9.44
C ILE A 9 -15.76 8.21 9.17
N GLU A 10 -16.98 7.66 9.31
CA GLU A 10 -17.25 6.27 8.97
C GLU A 10 -17.01 5.97 7.50
N LYS A 11 -17.37 6.91 6.61
CA LYS A 11 -17.11 6.79 5.17
C LYS A 11 -15.61 6.77 4.85
N PHE A 12 -14.79 7.53 5.58
CA PHE A 12 -13.34 7.56 5.40
C PHE A 12 -12.69 6.25 5.86
N GLU A 13 -13.08 5.76 7.05
CA GLU A 13 -12.61 4.47 7.58
C GLU A 13 -12.98 3.31 6.65
N LEU A 14 -14.20 3.29 6.12
CA LEU A 14 -14.63 2.27 5.16
C LEU A 14 -13.83 2.34 3.85
N LEU A 15 -13.54 3.54 3.34
CA LEU A 15 -12.74 3.70 2.13
C LEU A 15 -11.31 3.20 2.35
N PHE A 16 -10.69 3.54 3.48
CA PHE A 16 -9.35 3.10 3.83
C PHE A 16 -9.25 1.58 3.92
N ILE A 17 -10.16 0.94 4.65
CA ILE A 17 -10.19 -0.53 4.78
C ILE A 17 -10.47 -1.22 3.44
N SER A 18 -11.33 -0.65 2.59
CA SER A 18 -11.59 -1.21 1.26
C SER A 18 -10.35 -1.19 0.35
N GLY A 19 -9.53 -0.14 0.43
CA GLY A 19 -8.26 -0.04 -0.29
C GLY A 19 -7.26 -1.09 0.19
N LEU A 20 -7.13 -1.28 1.51
CA LEU A 20 -6.25 -2.30 2.08
C LEU A 20 -6.69 -3.72 1.69
N LYS A 21 -7.99 -3.99 1.68
CA LYS A 21 -8.55 -5.27 1.23
C LYS A 21 -8.19 -5.56 -0.23
N TYR A 22 -8.33 -4.57 -1.11
CA TYR A 22 -7.97 -4.71 -2.52
C TYR A 22 -6.47 -5.02 -2.71
N ILE A 23 -5.59 -4.32 -1.99
CA ILE A 23 -4.14 -4.56 -2.06
C ILE A 23 -3.80 -5.96 -1.51
N TYR A 24 -4.45 -6.38 -0.43
CA TYR A 24 -4.31 -7.74 0.12
C TYR A 24 -4.71 -8.81 -0.90
N GLU A 25 -5.89 -8.68 -1.51
CA GLU A 25 -6.36 -9.61 -2.53
C GLU A 25 -5.40 -9.65 -3.73
N MET A 26 -4.94 -8.49 -4.20
CA MET A 26 -3.98 -8.38 -5.29
C MET A 26 -2.67 -9.13 -4.96
N THR A 27 -2.07 -8.85 -3.81
CA THR A 27 -0.78 -9.45 -3.39
C THR A 27 -0.86 -10.91 -2.95
N THR A 28 -2.06 -11.43 -2.73
CA THR A 28 -2.28 -12.88 -2.50
C THR A 28 -2.22 -13.68 -3.81
N HIS A 29 -2.62 -13.07 -4.93
CA HIS A 29 -2.74 -13.77 -6.22
C HIS A 29 -1.56 -13.50 -7.18
N GLY A 30 -0.62 -12.64 -6.80
CA GLY A 30 0.53 -12.35 -7.64
C GLY A 30 1.69 -11.72 -6.87
N SER A 31 2.86 -11.70 -7.50
CA SER A 31 4.05 -11.03 -6.98
C SER A 31 4.18 -9.64 -7.60
N TYR A 32 4.23 -8.62 -6.75
CA TYR A 32 4.30 -7.23 -7.15
C TYR A 32 5.48 -6.55 -6.47
N GLN A 33 6.15 -5.65 -7.19
CA GLN A 33 7.14 -4.76 -6.60
C GLN A 33 6.46 -3.58 -5.90
N LEU A 34 7.07 -3.08 -4.84
CA LEU A 34 6.65 -1.84 -4.17
C LEU A 34 7.63 -0.73 -4.52
N ARG A 35 7.15 0.36 -5.12
CA ARG A 35 7.92 1.60 -5.26
C ARG A 35 7.38 2.64 -4.30
N VAL A 36 8.28 3.26 -3.54
CA VAL A 36 7.96 4.38 -2.64
C VAL A 36 8.66 5.61 -3.17
N ASP A 37 7.88 6.59 -3.62
CA ASP A 37 8.38 7.90 -4.03
C ASP A 37 8.34 8.86 -2.84
N ILE A 38 9.47 9.50 -2.54
CA ILE A 38 9.63 10.46 -1.46
C ILE A 38 9.98 11.80 -2.08
N VAL A 39 9.21 12.83 -1.75
CA VAL A 39 9.49 14.21 -2.14
C VAL A 39 9.80 14.99 -0.88
N ASN A 40 10.98 15.60 -0.82
CA ASN A 40 11.36 16.43 0.32
C ASN A 40 10.78 17.85 0.21
N SER A 41 10.91 18.65 1.27
CA SER A 41 10.37 20.01 1.32
C SER A 41 11.03 20.98 0.33
N SER A 42 12.24 20.67 -0.16
CA SER A 42 12.90 21.43 -1.23
C SER A 42 12.46 21.01 -2.63
N GLY A 43 11.55 20.04 -2.76
CA GLY A 43 11.04 19.55 -4.04
C GLY A 43 11.91 18.50 -4.74
N SER A 44 12.98 18.03 -4.10
CA SER A 44 13.76 16.90 -4.62
C SER A 44 12.96 15.62 -4.45
N SER A 45 12.93 14.81 -5.50
CA SER A 45 12.26 13.50 -5.52
C SER A 45 13.28 12.38 -5.57
N GLU A 46 13.15 11.43 -4.66
CA GLU A 46 13.86 10.16 -4.64
C GLU A 46 12.84 9.03 -4.64
N TYR A 47 13.27 7.83 -5.03
CA TYR A 47 12.40 6.66 -4.97
C TYR A 47 13.16 5.43 -4.51
N GLU A 48 12.44 4.50 -3.89
CA GLU A 48 12.94 3.20 -3.47
C GLU A 48 12.06 2.08 -4.02
N VAL A 49 12.68 1.00 -4.50
CA VAL A 49 11.96 -0.16 -5.06
C VAL A 49 12.29 -1.40 -4.24
N TYR A 50 11.27 -2.20 -3.95
CA TYR A 50 11.37 -3.48 -3.24
C TYR A 50 10.90 -4.62 -4.16
N GLU A 51 11.62 -5.73 -4.17
CA GLU A 51 11.40 -6.87 -5.10
C GLU A 51 10.03 -7.53 -4.96
N GLY A 52 9.42 -7.42 -3.79
CA GLY A 52 8.13 -8.01 -3.48
C GLY A 52 7.48 -7.25 -2.33
N PHE A 53 6.16 -7.21 -2.31
CA PHE A 53 5.43 -6.86 -1.11
C PHE A 53 4.12 -7.66 -1.01
N SER A 54 3.65 -7.85 0.22
CA SER A 54 2.34 -8.42 0.49
C SER A 54 1.75 -7.86 1.77
N LEU A 55 0.42 -7.88 1.86
CA LEU A 55 -0.29 -7.63 3.10
C LEU A 55 -0.73 -8.95 3.73
N GLN A 56 -0.76 -9.01 5.06
CA GLN A 56 -1.35 -10.13 5.79
C GLN A 56 -2.71 -9.74 6.38
N HIS A 57 -3.74 -10.49 6.01
CA HIS A 57 -5.08 -10.32 6.58
C HIS A 57 -5.17 -11.05 7.93
N GLY A 58 -5.59 -10.34 8.99
CA GLY A 58 -5.68 -10.86 10.36
C GLY A 58 -4.77 -10.15 11.38
N THR A 59 -3.78 -9.39 10.92
CA THR A 59 -2.85 -8.61 11.76
C THR A 59 -2.89 -7.11 11.45
N ASN A 60 -4.08 -6.58 11.17
CA ASN A 60 -4.29 -5.19 10.73
C ASN A 60 -3.51 -4.83 9.44
N TYR A 61 -3.51 -5.72 8.45
CA TYR A 61 -2.81 -5.53 7.17
C TYR A 61 -1.31 -5.25 7.35
N THR A 62 -0.62 -6.09 8.13
CA THR A 62 0.84 -5.99 8.27
C THR A 62 1.50 -6.03 6.90
N LEU A 63 2.32 -5.03 6.62
CA LEU A 63 3.10 -4.93 5.39
C LEU A 63 4.37 -5.78 5.50
N ASN A 64 4.53 -6.73 4.60
CA ASN A 64 5.79 -7.43 4.37
C ASN A 64 6.44 -6.89 3.10
N VAL A 65 7.73 -6.59 3.17
CA VAL A 65 8.53 -6.12 2.03
C VAL A 65 9.73 -7.03 1.83
N GLY A 66 10.03 -7.33 0.57
CA GLY A 66 11.23 -8.05 0.16
C GLY A 66 12.48 -7.16 0.19
N SER A 67 13.57 -7.66 -0.39
CA SER A 67 14.81 -6.90 -0.51
C SER A 67 14.62 -5.63 -1.33
N ARG A 68 15.37 -4.58 -0.94
CA ARG A 68 15.47 -3.34 -1.71
C ARG A 68 16.28 -3.59 -2.98
N ILE A 69 15.75 -3.20 -4.12
CA ILE A 69 16.46 -3.22 -5.40
C ILE A 69 17.34 -1.97 -5.44
N ARG A 70 18.66 -2.17 -5.50
CA ARG A 70 19.58 -1.05 -5.68
C ARG A 70 19.50 -0.56 -7.14
N SER A 71 19.84 0.70 -7.37
CA SER A 71 19.79 1.36 -8.67
C SER A 71 20.70 0.72 -9.73
N ASP A 72 21.68 -0.09 -9.31
CA ASP A 72 22.56 -0.90 -10.16
C ASP A 72 22.01 -2.31 -10.46
N GLY A 73 20.81 -2.65 -9.95
CA GLY A 73 20.19 -3.97 -10.07
C GLY A 73 20.72 -5.00 -9.08
N SER A 74 21.61 -4.62 -8.16
CA SER A 74 22.15 -5.50 -7.12
C SER A 74 21.11 -5.70 -5.99
N LYS A 75 21.06 -6.93 -5.44
CA LYS A 75 20.25 -7.30 -4.28
C LYS A 75 20.97 -7.06 -2.97
#